data_AF-C2KWI9-F1
#
_entry.id   AF-C2KWI9-F1
#
_cell.length_a   1.000
_cell.length_b   1.000
_cell.length_c   1.000
_cell.angle_alpha   90.00
_cell.angle_beta   90.00
_cell.angle_gamma   90.00
#
_symmetry.space_group_name_H-M   'P 1'
#
loop_
_entity.id
_entity.type
_entity.pdbx_description
1 polymer ?
#
loop_
_entity_poly.entity_id
_entity_poly.type
_entity_poly.pdbx_seq_one_letter_code
_entity_poly.pdbx_strand_id
1 'polypeptide(L)'
;MRDYRVPKAVGGFNPQKLYTEILKSESTERWYVQKQEDKTLISNGRALYIVPGRFPLADGFIEEESLNRVVPKWEDGVYCVDTKSEMALSNKTVAKVFRKGEEDFYFNRDFFKYFADDTFEYRMPDRGDTLYVAYQGKLIALIWAIRVSK
;
A
#
# COMPACT_ATOMS: atom_id res chain seq x y z
N MET A 1 22.04 -14.57 16.32
CA MET A 1 20.77 -15.01 15.69
C MET A 1 20.09 -13.76 15.15
N ARG A 2 19.84 -13.66 13.83
CA ARG A 2 19.10 -12.50 13.28
C ARG A 2 17.66 -12.58 13.82
N ASP A 3 17.16 -11.49 14.39
CA ASP A 3 15.79 -11.40 14.89
C ASP A 3 14.84 -11.23 13.71
N TYR A 4 14.08 -12.27 13.39
CA TYR A 4 13.09 -12.27 12.29
C TYR A 4 11.68 -11.89 12.76
N ARG A 5 11.53 -11.38 14.00
CA ARG A 5 10.22 -11.00 14.54
C ARG A 5 9.72 -9.73 13.85
N VAL A 6 8.76 -9.91 12.96
CA VAL A 6 7.94 -8.84 12.40
C VAL A 6 6.89 -8.43 13.44
N PRO A 7 6.65 -7.13 13.70
CA PRO A 7 5.54 -6.69 14.55
C PRO A 7 4.21 -7.28 14.06
N LYS A 8 3.42 -7.87 14.98
CA LYS A 8 2.18 -8.58 14.63
C LYS A 8 1.11 -7.65 14.01
N ALA A 9 1.03 -6.42 14.49
CA ALA A 9 0.22 -5.36 13.90
C ALA A 9 0.77 -4.00 14.35
N VAL A 10 0.81 -3.03 13.45
CA VAL A 10 1.03 -1.63 13.82
C VAL A 10 -0.16 -0.85 13.32
N GLY A 11 -1.08 -0.50 14.24
CA GLY A 11 -2.22 0.34 13.89
C GLY A 11 -3.12 -0.24 12.81
N GLY A 12 -3.60 -1.47 12.99
CA GLY A 12 -4.45 -2.16 12.00
C GLY A 12 -3.70 -2.65 10.76
N PHE A 13 -2.48 -2.17 10.46
CA PHE A 13 -1.65 -2.72 9.40
C PHE A 13 -1.00 -4.04 9.86
N ASN A 14 -1.00 -5.06 9.00
CA ASN A 14 -0.45 -6.39 9.26
C ASN A 14 0.82 -6.67 8.42
N PRO A 15 2.01 -6.22 8.88
CA PRO A 15 3.27 -6.48 8.20
C PRO A 15 3.64 -7.96 8.11
N GLN A 16 3.18 -8.81 9.03
CA GLN A 16 3.46 -10.25 8.99
C GLN A 16 2.78 -10.94 7.80
N LYS A 17 1.55 -10.51 7.47
CA LYS A 17 0.84 -11.00 6.28
C LYS A 17 1.55 -10.57 5.00
N LEU A 18 1.98 -9.30 4.92
CA LEU A 18 2.78 -8.79 3.81
C LEU A 18 4.09 -9.59 3.65
N TYR A 19 4.81 -9.85 4.74
CA TYR A 19 6.03 -10.67 4.73
C TYR A 19 5.78 -12.07 4.17
N THR A 20 4.74 -12.74 4.66
CA THR A 20 4.38 -14.09 4.24
C THR A 20 4.03 -14.16 2.77
N GLU A 21 3.38 -13.12 2.23
CA GLU A 21 3.02 -13.05 0.83
C GLU A 21 4.25 -12.86 -0.06
N ILE A 22 5.16 -11.94 0.32
CA ILE A 22 6.42 -11.74 -0.38
C ILE A 22 7.22 -13.06 -0.45
N LEU A 23 7.27 -13.82 0.65
CA LEU A 23 7.94 -15.14 0.67
C LEU A 23 7.29 -16.19 -0.24
N LYS A 24 5.99 -16.08 -0.49
CA LYS A 24 5.21 -17.01 -1.33
C LYS A 24 5.04 -16.51 -2.77
N SER A 25 5.49 -15.29 -3.05
CA SER A 25 5.41 -14.65 -4.35
C SER A 25 6.10 -15.51 -5.40
N GLU A 26 5.44 -15.71 -6.54
CA GLU A 26 6.07 -16.36 -7.68
C GLU A 26 7.15 -15.42 -8.27
N SER A 27 8.12 -16.00 -9.00
CA SER A 27 9.26 -15.25 -9.56
C SER A 27 8.89 -14.14 -10.56
N THR A 28 7.64 -14.14 -11.03
CA THR A 28 7.10 -13.15 -11.97
C THR A 28 6.62 -11.87 -11.27
N GLU A 29 6.28 -11.94 -9.99
CA GLU A 29 5.90 -10.77 -9.19
C GLU A 29 7.16 -10.11 -8.64
N ARG A 30 7.49 -8.93 -9.18
CA ARG A 30 8.65 -8.15 -8.75
C ARG A 30 8.33 -7.35 -7.50
N TRP A 31 9.09 -7.61 -6.45
CA TRP A 31 9.09 -6.84 -5.23
C TRP A 31 10.38 -6.04 -5.11
N TYR A 32 10.25 -4.82 -4.61
CA TYR A 32 11.35 -3.90 -4.38
C TYR A 32 11.35 -3.44 -2.92
N VAL A 33 12.55 -3.19 -2.38
CA VAL A 33 12.74 -2.74 -1.00
C VAL A 33 13.67 -1.55 -0.90
N GLN A 34 13.37 -0.68 0.06
CA GLN A 34 14.32 0.30 0.56
C GLN A 34 14.31 0.30 2.09
N LYS A 35 15.42 -0.14 2.70
CA LYS A 35 15.61 -0.09 4.16
C LYS A 35 16.04 1.33 4.56
N GLN A 36 15.39 1.88 5.57
CA GLN A 36 15.75 3.16 6.21
C GLN A 36 15.95 2.93 7.71
N GLU A 37 16.43 3.95 8.43
CA GLU A 37 16.73 3.83 9.86
C GLU A 37 15.47 3.53 10.69
N ASP A 38 14.38 4.22 10.38
CA ASP A 38 13.12 4.21 11.13
C ASP A 38 12.00 3.39 10.47
N LYS A 39 12.17 3.00 9.20
CA LYS A 39 11.15 2.30 8.40
C LYS A 39 11.75 1.50 7.25
N THR A 40 10.90 0.68 6.62
CA THR A 40 11.21 -0.06 5.40
C THR A 40 10.12 0.19 4.37
N LEU A 41 10.50 0.61 3.17
CA LEU A 41 9.58 0.77 2.04
C LEU A 41 9.56 -0.53 1.23
N ILE A 42 8.38 -0.99 0.86
CA ILE A 42 8.20 -2.22 0.08
C ILE A 42 7.19 -1.95 -1.02
N SER A 43 7.54 -2.24 -2.28
CA SER A 43 6.64 -2.03 -3.41
C SER A 43 6.62 -3.21 -4.37
N ASN A 44 5.49 -3.41 -5.04
CA ASN A 44 5.35 -4.30 -6.20
C ASN A 44 5.02 -3.54 -7.49
N GLY A 45 5.29 -2.22 -7.52
CA GLY A 45 4.95 -1.32 -8.63
C GLY A 45 3.48 -0.92 -8.72
N ARG A 46 2.58 -1.57 -7.97
CA ARG A 46 1.13 -1.24 -7.91
C ARG A 46 0.65 -0.79 -6.53
N ALA A 47 1.42 -1.10 -5.50
CA ALA A 47 1.27 -0.59 -4.15
C ALA A 47 2.66 -0.39 -3.52
N LEU A 48 2.75 0.56 -2.60
CA LEU A 48 3.92 0.82 -1.77
C LEU A 48 3.46 0.81 -0.32
N TYR A 49 4.11 0.00 0.51
CA TYR A 49 3.85 -0.12 1.94
C TYR A 49 5.02 0.47 2.72
N ILE A 50 4.69 1.29 3.72
CA ILE A 50 5.62 1.97 4.60
C ILE A 50 5.59 1.24 5.93
N VAL A 51 6.50 0.27 6.09
CA VAL A 51 6.56 -0.57 7.28
C VAL A 51 7.43 0.11 8.35
N PRO A 52 6.92 0.35 9.57
CA PRO A 52 7.73 0.94 10.63
C PRO A 52 8.83 -0.02 11.09
N GLY A 53 10.01 0.53 11.36
CA GLY A 53 11.20 -0.21 11.78
C GLY A 53 11.85 -1.04 10.68
N ARG A 54 12.71 -1.96 11.12
CA ARG A 54 13.38 -2.91 10.24
C ARG A 54 12.44 -4.04 9.88
N PHE A 55 12.28 -4.30 8.59
CA PHE A 55 11.55 -5.45 8.09
C PHE A 55 12.55 -6.56 7.72
N PRO A 56 12.53 -7.72 8.40
CA PRO A 56 13.55 -8.75 8.27
C PRO A 56 13.35 -9.60 7.01
N LEU A 57 13.62 -9.01 5.85
CA LEU A 57 13.76 -9.72 4.58
C LEU A 57 15.20 -10.21 4.40
N ALA A 58 15.36 -11.43 3.90
CA ALA A 58 16.68 -11.95 3.56
C ALA A 58 17.33 -11.08 2.48
N ASP A 59 18.61 -10.76 2.67
CA ASP A 59 19.36 -9.95 1.72
C ASP A 59 19.43 -10.68 0.37
N GLY A 60 19.14 -9.98 -0.73
CA GLY A 60 19.05 -10.58 -2.07
C GLY A 60 17.76 -11.35 -2.39
N PHE A 61 16.81 -11.42 -1.45
CA PHE A 61 15.49 -12.03 -1.71
C PHE A 61 14.60 -11.15 -2.58
N ILE A 62 14.64 -9.84 -2.38
CA ILE A 62 13.96 -8.84 -3.22
C ILE A 62 14.93 -7.72 -3.59
N GLU A 63 14.66 -7.09 -4.73
CA GLU A 63 15.55 -6.11 -5.34
C GLU A 63 15.55 -4.79 -4.55
N GLU A 64 16.73 -4.17 -4.37
CA GLU A 64 16.83 -2.87 -3.70
C GLU A 64 16.61 -1.73 -4.70
N GLU A 65 15.70 -0.81 -4.39
CA GLU A 65 15.38 0.33 -5.26
C GLU A 65 15.18 1.63 -4.45
N SER A 66 15.39 2.78 -5.09
CA SER A 66 15.16 4.10 -4.49
C SER A 66 13.67 4.48 -4.50
N LEU A 67 12.91 3.89 -3.57
CA LEU A 67 11.46 4.09 -3.42
C LEU A 67 11.06 5.40 -2.72
N ASN A 68 11.97 6.03 -1.97
CA ASN A 68 11.69 7.25 -1.21
C ASN A 68 11.25 8.44 -2.07
N ARG A 69 11.65 8.46 -3.35
CA ARG A 69 11.32 9.53 -4.29
C ARG A 69 9.82 9.61 -4.62
N VAL A 70 9.08 8.52 -4.41
CA VAL A 70 7.64 8.45 -4.72
C VAL A 70 6.76 8.56 -3.48
N VAL A 71 7.34 8.72 -2.29
CA VAL A 71 6.58 8.85 -1.03
C VAL A 71 6.18 10.32 -0.84
N PRO A 72 4.88 10.67 -0.95
CA PRO A 72 4.40 12.03 -0.74
C PRO A 72 4.36 12.36 0.76
N LYS A 73 4.17 13.65 1.07
CA LYS A 73 3.74 14.03 2.41
C LYS A 73 2.25 13.77 2.56
N TRP A 74 1.83 13.33 3.73
CA TRP A 74 0.42 13.07 4.02
C TRP A 74 -0.44 14.34 3.88
N GLU A 75 0.14 15.48 4.25
CA GLU A 75 -0.46 16.81 4.23
C GLU A 75 -0.76 17.32 2.82
N ASP A 76 -0.04 16.82 1.81
CA ASP A 76 -0.23 17.22 0.41
C ASP A 76 -1.46 16.55 -0.22
N GLY A 77 -2.07 15.58 0.46
CA GLY A 77 -3.28 14.89 0.02
C GLY A 77 -4.56 15.66 0.33
N VAL A 78 -5.50 15.61 -0.62
CA VAL A 78 -6.89 16.05 -0.47
C VAL A 78 -7.74 14.92 0.08
N TYR A 79 -8.72 15.24 0.92
CA TYR A 79 -9.65 14.28 1.48
C TYR A 79 -10.44 13.52 0.40
N CYS A 80 -10.59 12.21 0.57
CA CYS A 80 -11.44 11.36 -0.26
C CYS A 80 -12.24 10.39 0.61
N VAL A 81 -13.35 9.89 0.08
CA VAL A 81 -14.29 9.03 0.80
C VAL A 81 -14.20 7.59 0.27
N ASP A 82 -14.01 6.61 1.15
CA ASP A 82 -14.31 5.20 0.83
C ASP A 82 -15.83 5.05 0.73
N THR A 83 -16.33 4.78 -0.47
CA THR A 83 -17.77 4.67 -0.72
C THR A 83 -18.36 3.35 -0.20
N LYS A 84 -17.53 2.45 0.34
CA LYS A 84 -17.85 1.07 0.74
C LYS A 84 -18.40 0.22 -0.41
N SER A 85 -18.32 0.73 -1.64
CA SER A 85 -18.76 0.04 -2.84
C SER A 85 -17.61 -0.73 -3.48
N GLU A 86 -17.93 -1.91 -4.00
CA GLU A 86 -17.02 -2.72 -4.82
C GLU A 86 -17.61 -2.87 -6.22
N MET A 87 -16.73 -2.86 -7.23
CA MET A 87 -17.10 -3.02 -8.63
C MET A 87 -16.26 -4.11 -9.28
N ALA A 88 -16.91 -5.06 -9.94
CA ALA A 88 -16.22 -6.04 -10.77
C ALA A 88 -15.85 -5.39 -12.11
N LEU A 89 -14.56 -5.38 -12.45
CA LEU A 89 -14.05 -4.89 -13.73
C LEU A 89 -14.09 -5.99 -14.80
N SER A 90 -14.01 -5.58 -16.07
CA SER A 90 -14.02 -6.48 -17.23
C SER A 90 -12.90 -7.54 -17.20
N ASN A 91 -11.77 -7.23 -16.56
CA ASN A 91 -10.64 -8.14 -16.37
C ASN A 91 -10.79 -9.04 -15.12
N LYS A 92 -12.01 -9.18 -14.56
CA LYS A 92 -12.31 -9.93 -13.33
C LYS A 92 -11.66 -9.39 -12.05
N THR A 93 -11.00 -8.24 -12.10
CA THR A 93 -10.50 -7.57 -10.88
C THR A 93 -11.68 -6.97 -10.13
N VAL A 94 -11.74 -7.19 -8.82
CA VAL A 94 -12.69 -6.48 -7.95
C VAL A 94 -12.02 -5.21 -7.44
N ALA A 95 -12.62 -4.06 -7.73
CA ALA A 95 -12.11 -2.76 -7.33
C ALA A 95 -12.94 -2.17 -6.19
N LYS A 96 -12.25 -1.60 -5.19
CA LYS A 96 -12.85 -0.67 -4.24
C LYS A 96 -13.00 0.71 -4.87
N VAL A 97 -14.11 1.39 -4.57
CA VAL A 97 -14.44 2.71 -5.13
C VAL A 97 -14.23 3.80 -4.08
N PHE A 98 -13.38 4.76 -4.41
CA PHE A 98 -13.16 5.97 -3.62
C PHE A 98 -13.64 7.19 -4.39
N ARG A 99 -14.17 8.18 -3.67
CA ARG A 99 -14.66 9.42 -4.26
C ARG A 99 -13.82 10.61 -3.82
N LYS A 100 -13.35 11.40 -4.78
CA LYS A 100 -12.72 12.72 -4.55
C LYS A 100 -13.54 13.76 -5.31
N GLY A 101 -14.23 14.65 -4.59
CA GLY A 101 -15.19 15.57 -5.19
C GLY A 101 -16.37 14.82 -5.82
N GLU A 102 -16.59 15.03 -7.12
CA GLU A 102 -17.65 14.36 -7.90
C GLU A 102 -17.12 13.16 -8.73
N GLU A 103 -15.82 12.84 -8.60
CA GLU A 103 -15.16 11.81 -9.39
C GLU A 103 -14.92 10.53 -8.58
N ASP A 104 -15.20 9.38 -9.21
CA ASP A 104 -14.95 8.05 -8.66
C ASP A 104 -13.63 7.47 -9.18
N PHE A 105 -12.87 6.87 -8.26
CA PHE A 105 -11.57 6.26 -8.48
C PHE A 105 -11.60 4.80 -8.03
N TYR A 106 -10.92 3.93 -8.77
CA TYR A 106 -11.00 2.49 -8.61
C TYR A 106 -9.65 1.92 -8.18
N PHE A 107 -9.62 1.13 -7.11
CA PHE A 107 -8.39 0.53 -6.58
C PHE A 107 -8.55 -0.97 -6.41
N ASN A 108 -7.55 -1.76 -6.78
CA ASN A 108 -7.64 -3.22 -6.64
C ASN A 108 -7.85 -3.59 -5.17
N ARG A 109 -8.95 -4.28 -4.87
CA ARG A 109 -9.33 -4.70 -3.52
C ARG A 109 -8.23 -5.52 -2.84
N ASP A 110 -7.47 -6.29 -3.60
CA ASP A 110 -6.45 -7.19 -3.05
C ASP A 110 -5.31 -6.43 -2.34
N PHE A 111 -5.08 -5.16 -2.66
CA PHE A 111 -4.08 -4.34 -1.94
C PHE A 111 -4.55 -3.89 -0.56
N PHE A 112 -5.83 -4.04 -0.23
CA PHE A 112 -6.36 -3.66 1.08
C PHE A 112 -6.32 -4.78 2.11
N LYS A 113 -5.97 -6.01 1.73
CA LYS A 113 -5.98 -7.19 2.61
C LYS A 113 -5.01 -7.13 3.79
N TYR A 114 -4.14 -6.13 3.83
CA TYR A 114 -3.16 -5.87 4.89
C TYR A 114 -3.66 -4.91 5.97
N PHE A 115 -4.83 -4.29 5.76
CA PHE A 115 -5.47 -3.34 6.65
C PHE A 115 -6.62 -4.03 7.37
N ALA A 116 -6.60 -4.05 8.71
CA ALA A 116 -7.41 -4.95 9.53
C ALA A 116 -8.74 -4.34 10.03
N ASP A 117 -8.94 -3.04 9.88
CA ASP A 117 -10.12 -2.32 10.38
C ASP A 117 -10.45 -1.08 9.52
N ASP A 118 -11.47 -0.32 9.93
CA ASP A 118 -11.94 0.91 9.29
C ASP A 118 -11.33 2.19 9.91
N THR A 119 -10.25 2.06 10.68
CA THR A 119 -9.61 3.20 11.37
C THR A 119 -8.65 4.00 10.48
N PHE A 120 -8.53 3.61 9.21
CA PHE A 120 -7.64 4.26 8.26
C PHE A 120 -8.23 5.54 7.71
N GLU A 121 -7.34 6.51 7.54
CA GLU A 121 -7.63 7.76 6.88
C GLU A 121 -7.18 7.67 5.42
N TYR A 122 -7.95 8.28 4.53
CA TYR A 122 -7.70 8.24 3.10
C TYR A 122 -7.58 9.64 2.52
N ARG A 123 -6.55 9.83 1.70
CA ARG A 123 -6.36 11.04 0.90
C ARG A 123 -5.91 10.66 -0.50
N MET A 124 -6.00 11.61 -1.42
CA MET A 124 -5.49 11.48 -2.78
C MET A 124 -4.80 12.78 -3.15
N PRO A 125 -3.80 12.78 -4.05
CA PRO A 125 -3.25 14.05 -4.53
C PRO A 125 -4.34 14.87 -5.23
N ASP A 126 -4.17 16.18 -5.23
CA ASP A 126 -5.03 17.09 -6.01
C ASP A 126 -5.08 16.64 -7.49
N ARG A 127 -3.91 16.32 -8.06
CA ARG A 127 -3.74 15.75 -9.40
C ARG A 127 -3.13 14.35 -9.35
N GLY A 128 -3.75 13.39 -10.04
CA GLY A 128 -3.26 12.02 -10.17
C GLY A 128 -4.11 10.98 -9.43
N ASP A 129 -3.77 9.71 -9.66
CA ASP A 129 -4.64 8.57 -9.35
C ASP A 129 -3.95 7.62 -8.35
N THR A 130 -3.62 8.12 -7.16
CA THR A 130 -3.00 7.34 -6.09
C THR A 130 -3.73 7.58 -4.78
N LEU A 131 -4.05 6.50 -4.08
CA LEU A 131 -4.64 6.55 -2.76
C LEU A 131 -3.56 6.56 -1.70
N TYR A 132 -3.63 7.52 -0.81
CA TYR A 132 -2.80 7.62 0.39
C TYR A 132 -3.58 7.00 1.53
N VAL A 133 -2.98 6.04 2.20
CA VAL A 133 -3.57 5.37 3.36
C VAL A 133 -2.74 5.74 4.58
N ALA A 134 -3.39 6.28 5.60
CA ALA A 134 -2.75 6.64 6.86
C ALA A 134 -3.43 6.00 8.06
N TYR A 135 -2.66 5.83 9.13
CA TYR A 135 -3.15 5.46 10.45
C TYR A 135 -2.69 6.50 11.47
N GLN A 136 -3.63 7.10 12.21
CA GLN A 136 -3.34 8.17 13.18
C GLN A 136 -2.50 9.29 12.56
N GLY A 137 -2.88 9.76 11.37
CA GLY A 137 -2.17 10.80 10.61
C GLY A 137 -0.81 10.39 10.03
N LYS A 138 -0.36 9.13 10.17
CA LYS A 138 0.90 8.65 9.61
C LYS A 138 0.65 7.85 8.34
N LEU A 139 1.22 8.30 7.22
CA LEU A 139 1.18 7.58 5.94
C LEU A 139 1.79 6.19 6.09
N ILE A 140 1.01 5.16 5.74
CA ILE A 140 1.40 3.74 5.84
C ILE A 140 1.38 3.03 4.49
N ALA A 141 0.65 3.55 3.49
CA ALA A 141 0.66 2.97 2.15
C ALA A 141 0.26 3.97 1.05
N LEU A 142 0.67 3.64 -0.17
CA LEU A 142 0.24 4.24 -1.42
C LEU A 142 -0.29 3.13 -2.32
N ILE A 143 -1.46 3.33 -2.91
CA ILE A 143 -2.07 2.36 -3.83
C ILE A 143 -2.38 3.08 -5.14
N TRP A 144 -1.88 2.56 -6.25
CA TRP A 144 -2.15 3.15 -7.56
C TRP A 144 -3.53 2.73 -8.06
N ALA A 145 -4.28 3.68 -8.62
CA ALA A 145 -5.59 3.41 -9.17
C ALA A 145 -5.51 2.53 -10.41
N ILE A 146 -6.59 1.80 -10.67
CA ILE A 146 -6.81 1.08 -11.90
C ILE A 146 -7.33 2.08 -12.93
N ARG A 147 -6.63 2.18 -14.07
CA ARG A 147 -7.18 2.87 -15.23
C ARG A 147 -8.28 2.01 -15.85
N VAL A 148 -9.52 2.44 -15.66
CA VAL A 148 -10.68 1.83 -16.30
C VAL A 148 -10.89 2.57 -17.62
N SER A 149 -10.84 1.86 -18.74
CA SER A 149 -11.27 2.44 -20.03
C SER A 149 -12.76 2.79 -19.92
N LYS A 150 -13.12 4.04 -20.22
CA LYS A 150 -14.51 4.45 -20.38
C LYS A 150 -15.16 3.73 -21.55
#